data_AF-A0A5C0WLV0-F1
#
_entry.id   AF-A0A5C0WLV0-F1
#
_cell.length_a   1.000
_cell.length_b   1.000
_cell.length_c   1.000
_cell.angle_alpha   90.00
_cell.angle_beta   90.00
_cell.angle_gamma   90.00
#
_symmetry.space_group_name_H-M   'P 1'
#
loop_
_entity.id
_entity.type
_entity.pdbx_description
1 polymer ?
#
loop_
_entity_poly.entity_id
_entity_poly.type
_entity_poly.pdbx_seq_one_letter_code
_entity_poly.pdbx_strand_id
1 'polypeptide(L)'
;MEWKQTVLQLDEELSRADAVKSVKGGKALEYISDQGRVVTIEPYQEMLRKRTDQAGHLPLLHKVKQFQVRTSQHRAILKVTDGSGKVREAVIFTYKGVVPKS
;
A
#
# COMPACT_ATOMS: atom_id res chain seq x y z
N MET A 1 -6.40 14.38 8.46
CA MET A 1 -6.65 13.20 9.30
C MET A 1 -6.57 11.91 8.50
N GLU A 2 -7.10 11.85 7.27
CA GLU A 2 -7.10 10.66 6.39
C GLU A 2 -5.77 9.89 6.35
N TRP A 3 -4.63 10.55 6.10
CA TRP A 3 -3.32 9.87 6.03
C TRP A 3 -3.00 8.97 7.23
N LYS A 4 -3.28 9.41 8.46
CA LYS A 4 -2.96 8.62 9.66
C LYS A 4 -3.85 7.38 9.73
N GLN A 5 -5.13 7.51 9.36
CA GLN A 5 -6.07 6.39 9.30
C GLN A 5 -5.69 5.40 8.19
N THR A 6 -5.31 5.90 7.01
CA THR A 6 -4.79 5.07 5.92
C THR A 6 -3.59 4.26 6.37
N VAL A 7 -2.63 4.89 7.06
CA VAL A 7 -1.42 4.20 7.55
C VAL A 7 -1.76 3.16 8.59
N LEU A 8 -2.62 3.46 9.58
CA LEU A 8 -3.03 2.48 10.59
C LEU A 8 -3.74 1.28 9.97
N GLN A 9 -4.66 1.51 9.03
CA GLN A 9 -5.34 0.44 8.33
C GLN A 9 -4.35 -0.45 7.55
N LEU A 10 -3.40 0.17 6.83
CA LEU A 10 -2.41 -0.58 6.07
C LEU A 10 -1.41 -1.31 6.99
N ASP A 11 -1.07 -0.74 8.14
CA ASP A 11 -0.22 -1.39 9.14
C ASP A 11 -0.86 -2.68 9.66
N GLU A 12 -2.13 -2.62 10.04
CA GLU A 12 -2.89 -3.79 10.45
C GLU A 12 -2.99 -4.85 9.34
N GLU A 13 -3.32 -4.45 8.12
CA GLU A 13 -3.47 -5.37 6.99
C GLU A 13 -2.13 -6.02 6.59
N LEU A 14 -1.05 -5.24 6.50
CA LEU A 14 0.27 -5.72 6.08
C LEU A 14 1.00 -6.51 7.16
N SER A 15 0.70 -6.28 8.44
CA SER A 15 1.24 -7.09 9.53
C SER A 15 0.78 -8.55 9.47
N ARG A 16 -0.39 -8.80 8.86
CA ARG A 16 -1.00 -10.13 8.67
C ARG A 16 -0.87 -10.68 7.26
N ALA A 17 -0.35 -9.89 6.31
CA ALA A 17 -0.23 -10.29 4.92
C ALA A 17 0.78 -11.43 4.74
N ASP A 18 0.49 -12.34 3.80
CA ASP A 18 1.36 -13.48 3.48
C ASP A 18 2.51 -13.08 2.55
N ALA A 19 2.31 -12.06 1.74
CA ALA A 19 3.33 -11.51 0.85
C ALA A 19 3.02 -10.05 0.55
N VAL A 20 4.06 -9.24 0.42
CA VAL A 20 3.95 -7.81 0.13
C VAL A 20 4.97 -7.43 -0.94
N LYS A 21 4.53 -6.77 -2.01
CA LYS A 21 5.40 -6.37 -3.12
C LYS A 21 5.03 -5.01 -3.69
N SER A 22 6.05 -4.28 -4.10
CA SER A 22 5.89 -3.09 -4.93
C SER A 22 5.70 -3.49 -6.40
N VAL A 23 4.70 -2.92 -7.07
CA VAL A 23 4.37 -3.21 -8.47
C VAL A 23 4.28 -1.92 -9.29
N LYS A 24 4.12 -2.07 -10.62
CA LYS A 24 4.01 -0.93 -11.57
C LYS A 24 5.17 0.07 -11.43
N GLY A 25 6.39 -0.44 -11.27
CA GLY A 25 7.60 0.38 -11.12
C GLY A 25 7.60 1.26 -9.87
N GLY A 26 7.02 0.78 -8.76
CA GLY A 26 6.97 1.56 -7.52
C GLY A 26 5.71 2.36 -7.32
N LYS A 27 4.74 2.31 -8.24
CA LYS A 27 3.55 3.19 -8.20
C LYS A 27 2.32 2.54 -7.57
N ALA A 28 2.41 1.27 -7.18
CA ALA A 28 1.33 0.58 -6.47
C ALA A 28 1.92 -0.45 -5.51
N LEU A 29 1.16 -0.74 -4.45
CA LEU A 29 1.44 -1.80 -3.49
C LEU A 29 0.48 -2.95 -3.79
N GLU A 30 0.99 -4.17 -3.83
CA GLU A 30 0.18 -5.38 -3.86
C GLU A 30 0.56 -6.29 -2.71
N TYR A 31 -0.44 -6.87 -2.04
CA TYR A 31 -0.21 -7.84 -0.98
C TYR A 31 -1.25 -8.96 -1.03
N ILE A 32 -0.88 -10.12 -0.48
CA ILE A 32 -1.79 -11.26 -0.30
C ILE A 32 -2.33 -11.18 1.13
N SER A 33 -3.64 -11.06 1.29
CA SER A 33 -4.27 -11.05 2.61
C SER A 33 -4.16 -12.42 3.29
N ASP A 34 -4.43 -12.48 4.59
CA ASP A 34 -4.56 -13.71 5.38
C ASP A 34 -5.67 -14.67 4.89
N GLN A 35 -6.51 -14.22 3.96
CA GLN A 35 -7.53 -15.01 3.27
C GLN A 35 -7.08 -15.48 1.88
N GLY A 36 -5.82 -15.26 1.51
CA GLY A 36 -5.28 -15.60 0.19
C GLY A 36 -5.75 -14.68 -0.95
N ARG A 37 -6.36 -13.53 -0.65
CA ARG A 37 -6.88 -12.59 -1.66
C ARG A 37 -5.83 -11.58 -2.05
N VAL A 38 -5.83 -11.17 -3.32
CA VAL A 38 -4.87 -10.17 -3.80
C VAL A 38 -5.45 -8.78 -3.57
N VAL A 39 -4.76 -7.97 -2.76
CA VAL A 39 -5.15 -6.58 -2.51
C VAL A 39 -4.17 -5.63 -3.18
N THR A 40 -4.68 -4.65 -3.92
CA THR A 40 -3.88 -3.63 -4.60
C THR A 40 -4.23 -2.24 -4.06
N ILE A 41 -3.20 -1.50 -3.64
CA ILE A 41 -3.28 -0.07 -3.35
C ILE A 41 -2.63 0.69 -4.50
N GLU A 42 -3.40 1.53 -5.19
CA GLU A 42 -2.93 2.23 -6.38
C GLU A 42 -3.53 3.63 -6.51
N PRO A 43 -2.85 4.54 -7.22
CA PRO A 43 -3.43 5.80 -7.64
C PRO A 43 -4.62 5.57 -8.56
N TYR A 44 -5.64 6.41 -8.40
CA TYR A 44 -6.78 6.50 -9.28
C TYR A 44 -7.28 7.93 -9.26
N GLN A 45 -7.28 8.60 -10.41
CA GLN A 45 -7.56 10.04 -10.46
C GLN A 45 -6.70 10.80 -9.42
N GLU A 46 -7.29 11.64 -8.58
CA GLU A 46 -6.60 12.38 -7.52
C GLU A 46 -6.66 11.70 -6.15
N MET A 47 -6.73 10.36 -6.09
CA MET A 47 -6.79 9.60 -4.84
C MET A 47 -5.95 8.33 -4.86
N LEU A 48 -5.71 7.77 -3.68
CA LEU A 48 -5.35 6.37 -3.50
C LEU A 48 -6.61 5.54 -3.25
N ARG A 49 -6.70 4.40 -3.92
CA ARG A 49 -7.75 3.42 -3.72
C ARG A 49 -7.18 2.06 -3.36
N LYS A 50 -8.01 1.26 -2.70
CA LYS A 50 -7.83 -0.17 -2.46
C LYS A 50 -8.79 -0.97 -3.32
N ARG A 51 -8.29 -2.06 -3.90
CA ARG A 51 -9.04 -3.07 -4.66
C ARG A 51 -8.67 -4.47 -4.18
N THR A 52 -9.63 -5.38 -4.17
CA THR A 52 -9.41 -6.78 -3.80
C THR A 52 -9.82 -7.66 -4.97
N ASP A 53 -8.91 -8.54 -5.41
CA ASP A 53 -9.05 -9.39 -6.61
C ASP A 53 -9.45 -8.59 -7.85
N GLN A 54 -8.84 -7.41 -8.02
CA GLN A 54 -9.20 -6.47 -9.08
C GLN A 54 -10.67 -6.01 -9.06
N ALA A 55 -11.44 -6.33 -8.01
CA ALA A 55 -12.79 -5.85 -7.81
C ALA A 55 -12.83 -4.79 -6.70
N GLY A 56 -13.95 -4.08 -6.64
CA GLY A 56 -14.21 -3.04 -5.65
C GLY A 56 -13.53 -1.71 -5.96
N HIS A 57 -13.84 -0.74 -5.11
CA HIS A 57 -13.31 0.61 -5.16
C HIS A 57 -13.44 1.24 -3.78
N LEU A 58 -12.45 1.03 -2.91
CA LEU A 58 -12.43 1.68 -1.60
C LEU A 58 -11.44 2.86 -1.63
N PRO A 59 -11.91 4.12 -1.61
CA PRO A 59 -11.04 5.28 -1.45
C PRO A 59 -10.32 5.24 -0.10
N LEU A 60 -9.01 5.48 -0.11
CA LEU A 60 -8.19 5.50 1.10
C LEU A 60 -7.70 6.91 1.45
N LEU A 61 -7.35 7.71 0.45
CA LEU A 61 -6.75 9.02 0.64
C LEU A 61 -7.02 9.92 -0.56
N HIS A 62 -7.57 11.10 -0.33
CA HIS A 62 -7.86 12.07 -1.39
C HIS A 62 -6.69 13.04 -1.63
N LYS A 63 -6.78 13.79 -2.73
CA LYS A 63 -5.84 14.83 -3.16
C LYS A 63 -4.41 14.30 -3.32
N VAL A 64 -4.27 13.06 -3.77
CA VAL A 64 -2.98 12.42 -4.02
C VAL A 64 -2.50 12.76 -5.42
N LYS A 65 -1.35 13.44 -5.49
CA LYS A 65 -0.68 13.77 -6.75
C LYS A 65 0.30 12.67 -7.16
N GLN A 66 1.00 12.08 -6.19
CA GLN A 66 1.98 11.03 -6.44
C GLN A 66 1.99 10.01 -5.31
N PHE A 67 2.16 8.74 -5.68
CA PHE A 67 2.39 7.64 -4.75
C PHE A 67 3.63 6.85 -5.17
N GLN A 68 4.47 6.53 -4.20
CA GLN A 68 5.62 5.66 -4.38
C GLN A 68 5.68 4.63 -3.26
N VAL A 69 6.09 3.42 -3.64
CA VAL A 69 6.18 2.26 -2.75
C VAL A 69 7.51 1.58 -2.97
N ARG A 70 8.23 1.35 -1.87
CA ARG A 70 9.43 0.51 -1.85
C ARG A 70 9.22 -0.61 -0.84
N THR A 71 9.53 -1.83 -1.23
CA THR A 71 9.43 -3.00 -0.35
C THR A 71 10.81 -3.61 -0.14
N SER A 72 11.04 -4.15 1.04
CA SER A 72 12.19 -4.98 1.39
C SER A 72 11.71 -6.13 2.28
N GLN A 73 12.57 -7.07 2.68
CA GLN A 73 12.17 -8.33 3.33
C GLN A 73 11.19 -8.17 4.51
N HIS A 74 11.29 -7.08 5.29
CA HIS A 74 10.48 -6.88 6.51
C HIS A 74 9.76 -5.54 6.58
N ARG A 75 9.69 -4.79 5.48
CA ARG A 75 9.04 -3.48 5.49
C ARG A 75 8.57 -3.03 4.12
N ALA A 76 7.43 -2.33 4.12
CA ALA A 76 6.96 -1.49 3.04
C ALA A 76 7.11 -0.02 3.44
N ILE A 77 7.66 0.80 2.54
CA ILE A 77 7.81 2.24 2.70
C ILE A 77 6.87 2.89 1.70
N LEU A 78 5.91 3.65 2.22
CA LEU A 78 4.88 4.35 1.46
C LEU A 78 5.17 5.84 1.47
N LYS A 79 5.26 6.45 0.29
CA LYS A 79 5.46 7.89 0.13
C LYS A 79 4.32 8.48 -0.70
N VAL A 80 3.64 9.47 -0.16
CA VAL A 80 2.58 10.22 -0.82
C VAL A 80 2.99 11.67 -0.96
N THR A 81 2.74 12.25 -2.13
CA THR A 81 2.77 13.69 -2.35
C THR A 81 1.36 14.16 -2.66
N ASP A 82 0.85 15.13 -1.91
CA ASP A 82 -0.49 15.69 -2.16
C ASP A 82 -0.47 16.78 -3.24
N GLY A 83 -1.66 17.27 -3.62
CA GLY A 83 -1.82 18.33 -4.63
C GLY A 83 -1.08 19.63 -4.31
N SER A 84 -0.81 19.92 -3.03
CA SER A 84 -0.03 21.09 -2.59
C SER A 84 1.48 20.87 -2.62
N GLY A 85 1.94 19.65 -2.96
CA GLY A 85 3.35 19.27 -2.95
C GLY A 85 3.85 18.81 -1.58
N LYS A 86 2.98 18.74 -0.57
CA LYS A 86 3.38 18.23 0.75
C LYS A 86 3.59 16.73 0.68
N VAL A 87 4.75 16.31 1.18
CA VAL A 87 5.18 14.92 1.20
C VAL A 87 4.89 14.30 2.56
N ARG A 88 4.38 13.07 2.57
CA ARG A 88 4.22 12.24 3.77
C ARG A 88 4.79 10.85 3.50
N GLU A 89 5.41 10.29 4.52
CA GLU A 89 6.02 8.96 4.46
C GLU A 89 5.56 8.12 5.64
N ALA A 90 5.42 6.81 5.41
CA ALA A 90 5.16 5.81 6.43
C ALA A 90 6.00 4.56 6.17
N VAL A 91 6.51 3.97 7.24
CA VAL A 91 7.19 2.68 7.22
C VAL A 91 6.30 1.70 7.96
N ILE A 92 5.94 0.60 7.29
CA ILE A 92 5.09 -0.46 7.81
C ILE A 92 5.90 -1.74 7.81
N PHE A 93 5.93 -2.44 8.94
CA PHE A 93 6.68 -3.68 9.07
C PHE A 93 5.83 -4.88 8.63
N THR A 94 6.45 -5.79 7.88
CA THR A 94 5.81 -6.98 7.33
C THR A 94 6.43 -8.20 8.02
N TYR A 95 5.69 -8.80 8.96
CA TYR A 95 6.21 -9.83 9.86
C TYR A 95 5.98 -11.26 9.35
N LYS A 96 5.12 -11.45 8.34
CA LYS A 96 4.94 -12.70 7.60
C LYS A 96 5.22 -12.44 6.10
N GLY A 97 5.89 -13.38 5.44
CA GLY A 97 6.10 -13.33 3.99
C GLY A 97 7.53 -13.13 3.49
N VAL A 98 8.48 -13.94 3.98
CA VAL A 98 9.66 -14.28 3.18
C VAL A 98 9.17 -15.23 2.09
N VAL A 99 9.11 -14.77 0.83
CA VAL A 99 9.12 -15.70 -0.31
C VAL A 99 10.56 -16.21 -0.42
N PRO A 100 10.85 -17.51 -0.23
CA PRO A 100 12.17 -18.04 -0.53
C PRO A 100 12.47 -17.76 -2.00
N LYS A 101 13.62 -17.17 -2.30
CA LYS A 101 14.11 -17.17 -3.69
C LYS A 101 14.36 -18.63 -4.06
N SER A 102 13.74 -19.07 -5.16
CA SER A 102 14.07 -20.31 -5.87
C SER A 102 15.53 -20.28 -6.31
#